data_AF-A0A6G1CHI6-F1
#
_entry.id   AF-A0A6G1CHI6-F1
#
_cell.length_a   1.000
_cell.length_b   1.000
_cell.length_c   1.000
_cell.angle_alpha   90.00
_cell.angle_beta   90.00
_cell.angle_gamma   90.00
#
_symmetry.space_group_name_H-M   'P 1'
#
loop_
_entity.id
_entity.type
_entity.pdbx_description
1 polymer ?
#
loop_
_entity_poly.entity_id
_entity_poly.type
_entity_poly.pdbx_seq_one_letter_code
_entity_poly.pdbx_strand_id
1 'polypeptide(L)'
;MAEIVVAARAPAPEGRWGAAPPQELLERLKDYGQEGAFALWDELAPEERDFLVRDIESLDLARIDRIVRCSLRSQGVPVPAVEPVPESSVSTMEDRTPEDKQRWWKRGLKAISEGKLAIVLLAGGQALGFRLGSHFSNFKLNEFCEYRSWLLSPLMVTLRKSTGT
;
A
#
# COMPACT_ATOMS: atom_id res chain seq x y z
N MET A 1 38.06 -51.86 -19.03
CA MET A 1 36.92 -51.90 -18.09
C MET A 1 37.22 -50.88 -17.01
N ALA A 2 36.66 -49.68 -17.12
CA ALA A 2 36.76 -48.65 -16.10
C ALA A 2 35.37 -48.52 -15.47
N GLU A 3 35.24 -48.96 -14.22
CA GLU A 3 34.03 -48.86 -13.44
C GLU A 3 33.94 -47.43 -12.90
N ILE A 4 32.98 -46.65 -13.39
CA ILE A 4 32.65 -45.33 -12.86
C ILE A 4 31.80 -45.57 -11.62
N VAL A 5 32.41 -45.48 -10.45
CA VAL A 5 31.70 -45.43 -9.17
C VAL A 5 31.06 -44.04 -9.08
N VAL A 6 29.77 -43.97 -9.44
CA VAL A 6 28.94 -42.80 -9.13
C VAL A 6 28.67 -42.85 -7.63
N ALA A 7 29.45 -42.07 -6.87
CA ALA A 7 29.20 -41.86 -5.45
C ALA A 7 27.78 -41.30 -5.27
N ALA A 8 26.95 -42.05 -4.57
CA ALA A 8 25.62 -41.60 -4.16
C ALA A 8 25.77 -40.32 -3.34
N ARG A 9 25.23 -39.22 -3.87
CA ARG A 9 25.12 -37.93 -3.21
C ARG A 9 24.27 -38.12 -1.96
N ALA A 10 24.86 -37.85 -0.78
CA ALA A 10 24.15 -37.93 0.49
C ALA A 10 22.85 -37.11 0.43
N PRO A 11 21.72 -37.61 0.96
CA PRO A 11 20.51 -36.82 1.05
C PRO A 11 20.78 -35.59 1.93
N ALA A 12 20.29 -34.43 1.47
CA ALA A 12 20.31 -33.19 2.25
C ALA A 12 19.62 -33.42 3.60
N PRO A 13 20.01 -32.73 4.69
CA PRO A 13 19.39 -32.90 5.99
C PRO A 13 17.90 -32.64 5.86
N GLU A 14 17.10 -33.68 6.09
CA GLU A 14 15.64 -33.58 6.11
C GLU A 14 15.27 -32.62 7.24
N GLY A 15 14.87 -31.40 6.87
CA GLY A 15 14.33 -30.43 7.81
C GLY A 15 13.20 -31.06 8.62
N ARG A 16 12.88 -30.49 9.78
CA ARG A 16 11.93 -31.02 10.77
C ARG A 16 10.53 -31.39 10.19
N TRP A 17 10.22 -30.96 8.97
CA TRP A 17 8.99 -31.27 8.22
C TRP A 17 9.20 -31.79 6.78
N GLY A 18 10.42 -32.16 6.36
CA GLY A 18 10.73 -32.97 5.16
C GLY A 18 10.30 -32.47 3.75
N ALA A 19 9.52 -31.40 3.63
CA ALA A 19 9.04 -30.89 2.35
C ALA A 19 9.98 -29.85 1.76
N ALA A 20 10.46 -30.09 0.54
CA ALA A 20 11.23 -29.11 -0.23
C ALA A 20 10.34 -27.92 -0.65
N PRO A 21 10.92 -26.71 -0.79
CA PRO A 21 10.18 -25.55 -1.30
C PRO A 21 9.73 -25.78 -2.74
N PRO A 22 8.63 -25.16 -3.20
CA PRO A 22 8.20 -25.24 -4.59
C PRO A 22 9.29 -24.75 -5.55
N GLN A 23 9.82 -25.68 -6.35
CA GLN A 23 10.99 -25.43 -7.20
C GLN A 23 10.72 -24.32 -8.23
N GLU A 24 9.52 -24.28 -8.80
CA GLU A 24 9.09 -23.24 -9.75
C GLU A 24 9.14 -21.84 -9.14
N LEU A 25 8.72 -21.71 -7.87
CA LEU A 25 8.69 -20.43 -7.17
C LEU A 25 10.09 -19.98 -6.76
N LEU A 26 10.94 -20.92 -6.36
CA LEU A 26 12.35 -20.68 -6.07
C LEU A 26 13.10 -20.18 -7.31
N GLU A 27 12.87 -20.80 -8.47
CA GLU A 27 13.45 -20.36 -9.75
C GLU A 27 12.96 -18.95 -10.12
N ARG A 28 11.65 -18.69 -9.96
CA ARG A 28 11.08 -17.37 -10.21
C ARG A 28 11.70 -16.29 -9.31
N LEU A 29 11.93 -16.58 -8.03
CA LEU A 29 12.56 -15.63 -7.10
C LEU A 29 14.05 -15.42 -7.38
N LYS A 30 14.74 -16.46 -7.84
CA LYS A 30 16.16 -16.40 -8.21
C LYS A 30 16.41 -15.42 -9.36
N ASP A 31 15.48 -15.33 -10.31
CA ASP A 31 15.55 -14.33 -11.39
C ASP A 31 15.55 -12.88 -10.88
N TYR A 32 15.00 -12.64 -9.67
CA TYR A 32 14.98 -11.34 -9.01
C TYR A 32 16.00 -11.21 -7.86
N GLY A 33 16.82 -12.23 -7.60
CA GLY A 33 17.77 -12.25 -6.47
C GLY A 33 17.08 -12.22 -5.09
N GLN A 34 15.86 -12.78 -5.00
CA GLN A 34 15.04 -12.80 -3.78
C GLN A 34 14.92 -14.22 -3.18
N GLU A 35 15.86 -15.12 -3.48
CA GLU A 35 15.91 -16.49 -2.96
C GLU A 35 15.96 -16.56 -1.42
N GLY A 36 16.39 -15.49 -0.77
CA GLY A 36 16.41 -15.36 0.68
C GLY A 36 15.04 -15.48 1.36
N ALA A 37 13.94 -15.33 0.62
CA ALA A 37 12.58 -15.55 1.15
C ALA A 37 12.35 -16.99 1.64
N PHE A 38 13.09 -17.97 1.10
CA PHE A 38 13.03 -19.37 1.50
C PHE A 38 14.15 -19.79 2.46
N ALA A 39 14.97 -18.85 2.97
CA ALA A 39 16.12 -19.17 3.82
C ALA A 39 15.77 -19.94 5.11
N LEU A 40 14.55 -19.74 5.64
CA LEU A 40 14.05 -20.38 6.87
C LEU A 40 12.97 -21.43 6.59
N TRP A 41 12.87 -21.94 5.37
CA TRP A 41 11.81 -22.86 4.97
C TRP A 41 11.73 -24.14 5.84
N ASP A 42 12.88 -24.66 6.27
CA ASP A 42 12.97 -25.86 7.10
C ASP A 42 12.49 -25.67 8.54
N GLU A 43 12.35 -24.41 8.99
CA GLU A 43 11.87 -24.05 10.33
C GLU A 43 10.36 -23.78 10.38
N LEU A 44 9.72 -23.57 9.22
CA LEU A 44 8.29 -23.26 9.11
C LEU A 44 7.40 -24.50 9.27
N ALA A 45 6.28 -24.33 9.96
CA ALA A 45 5.21 -25.32 10.00
C ALA A 45 4.54 -25.48 8.62
N PRO A 46 3.90 -26.62 8.31
CA PRO A 46 3.22 -26.85 7.03
C PRO A 46 2.21 -25.76 6.67
N GLU A 47 1.45 -25.27 7.65
CA GLU A 47 0.47 -24.20 7.44
C GLU A 47 1.14 -22.88 7.08
N GLU A 48 2.25 -22.55 7.75
CA GLU A 48 3.02 -21.31 7.50
C GLU A 48 3.69 -21.33 6.13
N ARG A 49 4.10 -22.50 5.65
CA ARG A 49 4.62 -22.71 4.30
C ARG A 49 3.56 -22.41 3.25
N ASP A 50 2.34 -22.91 3.44
CA ASP A 50 1.23 -22.64 2.53
C ASP A 50 0.87 -21.15 2.51
N PHE A 51 0.90 -20.47 3.66
CA PHE A 51 0.72 -19.02 3.72
C PHE A 51 1.81 -18.27 2.97
N LEU A 52 3.08 -18.62 3.19
CA LEU A 52 4.21 -17.99 2.52
C LEU A 52 4.12 -18.14 1.00
N VAL A 53 3.80 -19.34 0.51
CA VAL A 53 3.64 -19.61 -0.93
C VAL A 53 2.54 -18.73 -1.51
N ARG A 54 1.36 -18.72 -0.88
CA ARG A 54 0.22 -17.90 -1.34
C ARG A 54 0.52 -16.41 -1.36
N ASP A 55 1.23 -15.93 -0.34
CA ASP A 55 1.63 -14.53 -0.27
C ASP A 55 2.58 -14.18 -1.43
N ILE A 56 3.62 -14.99 -1.66
CA ILE A 56 4.57 -14.74 -2.76
C ILE A 56 3.89 -14.87 -4.14
N GLU A 57 2.96 -15.80 -4.30
CA GLU A 57 2.18 -15.96 -5.54
C GLU A 57 1.31 -14.73 -5.83
N SER A 58 0.78 -14.08 -4.79
CA SER A 58 -0.02 -12.86 -4.93
C SER A 58 0.79 -11.62 -5.36
N LEU A 59 2.12 -11.69 -5.24
CA LEU A 59 3.01 -10.58 -5.56
C LEU A 59 3.37 -10.55 -7.05
N ASP A 60 3.24 -9.37 -7.66
CA ASP A 60 3.84 -9.05 -8.96
C ASP A 60 5.32 -8.67 -8.76
N LEU A 61 6.19 -9.69 -8.76
CA LEU A 61 7.62 -9.53 -8.54
C LEU A 61 8.27 -8.60 -9.58
N ALA A 62 7.86 -8.68 -10.85
CA ALA A 62 8.38 -7.84 -11.92
C ALA A 62 8.09 -6.35 -11.67
N ARG A 63 6.87 -6.05 -11.21
CA ARG A 63 6.48 -4.69 -10.84
C ARG A 63 7.27 -4.19 -9.63
N ILE A 64 7.40 -5.00 -8.59
CA ILE A 64 8.13 -4.63 -7.37
C ILE A 64 9.58 -4.30 -7.69
N ASP A 65 10.24 -5.19 -8.41
CA ASP A 65 11.64 -5.05 -8.82
C ASP A 65 11.84 -3.80 -9.69
N ARG A 66 10.91 -3.51 -10.63
CA ARG A 66 10.93 -2.23 -11.37
C ARG A 66 10.82 -1.02 -10.44
N ILE A 67 9.90 -1.03 -9.49
CA ILE A 67 9.71 0.07 -8.52
C ILE A 67 10.97 0.28 -7.70
N VAL A 68 11.54 -0.80 -7.14
CA VAL A 68 12.76 -0.74 -6.31
C VAL A 68 13.92 -0.16 -7.12
N ARG A 69 14.16 -0.66 -8.34
CA ARG A 69 15.24 -0.12 -9.19
C ARG A 69 15.03 1.35 -9.55
N CYS A 70 13.81 1.76 -9.87
CA CYS A 70 13.49 3.16 -10.17
C CYS A 70 13.76 4.05 -8.94
N SER A 71 13.28 3.64 -7.77
CA SER A 71 13.44 4.39 -6.52
C SER A 71 14.90 4.53 -6.10
N LEU A 72 15.70 3.46 -6.23
CA LEU A 72 17.14 3.50 -5.91
C LEU A 72 17.92 4.37 -6.90
N ARG A 73 17.58 4.35 -8.20
CA ARG A 73 18.22 5.21 -9.21
C ARG A 73 17.91 6.69 -9.01
N SER A 74 16.75 7.03 -8.45
CA SER A 74 16.38 8.44 -8.21
C SER A 74 17.17 9.12 -7.08
N GLN A 75 17.95 8.39 -6.27
CA GLN A 75 18.70 8.96 -5.13
C GLN A 75 19.94 9.80 -5.50
N GLY A 76 20.20 10.04 -6.80
CA GLY A 76 21.33 10.85 -7.27
C GLY A 76 20.99 11.82 -8.40
N VAL A 77 19.71 12.01 -8.71
CA VAL A 77 19.30 12.98 -9.73
C VAL A 77 19.41 14.39 -9.13
N PRO A 78 20.09 15.35 -9.80
CA PRO A 78 20.10 16.74 -9.36
C PRO A 78 18.67 17.22 -9.19
N VAL A 79 18.32 17.67 -7.99
CA VAL A 79 17.00 18.24 -7.71
C VAL A 79 16.83 19.42 -8.67
N PRO A 80 15.82 19.41 -9.57
CA PRO A 80 15.55 20.57 -10.40
C PRO A 80 15.34 21.77 -9.50
N ALA A 81 15.75 22.96 -9.95
CA ALA A 81 15.46 24.20 -9.23
C ALA A 81 13.93 24.27 -9.00
N VAL A 82 13.52 24.15 -7.74
CA VAL A 82 12.11 24.21 -7.36
C VAL A 82 11.71 25.67 -7.38
N GLU A 83 11.03 26.08 -8.44
CA GLU A 83 10.43 27.41 -8.52
C GLU A 83 9.05 27.42 -7.84
N PRO A 84 8.67 28.54 -7.20
CA PRO A 84 7.35 28.68 -6.59
C PRO A 84 6.26 28.61 -7.65
N VAL A 85 5.10 28.05 -7.26
CA VAL A 85 3.92 28.00 -8.13
C VAL A 85 3.49 29.44 -8.45
N PRO A 86 3.17 29.77 -9.71
CA PRO A 86 2.72 31.11 -10.09
C PRO A 86 1.51 31.55 -9.26
N GLU A 87 1.50 32.80 -8.80
CA GLU A 87 0.42 33.36 -7.97
C GLU A 87 -0.95 33.29 -8.66
N SER A 88 -0.99 33.31 -10.00
CA SER A 88 -2.20 33.13 -10.80
C SER A 88 -2.87 31.76 -10.63
N SER A 89 -2.13 30.75 -10.18
CA SER A 89 -2.60 29.39 -9.92
C SER A 89 -2.80 29.09 -8.44
N VAL A 90 -2.46 30.04 -7.57
CA VAL A 90 -2.63 29.96 -6.11
C VAL A 90 -3.84 30.79 -5.71
N SER A 91 -4.53 30.38 -4.65
CA SER A 91 -5.82 30.93 -4.31
C SER A 91 -6.08 30.82 -2.82
N THR A 92 -5.66 31.82 -2.07
CA THR A 92 -5.86 31.90 -0.61
C THR A 92 -7.30 32.31 -0.28
N MET A 93 -7.86 31.80 0.82
CA MET A 93 -9.21 32.15 1.26
C MET A 93 -9.26 33.52 1.96
N GLU A 94 -8.14 33.95 2.54
CA GLU A 94 -8.01 35.17 3.35
C GLU A 94 -8.04 36.44 2.49
N ASP A 95 -7.36 36.42 1.35
CA ASP A 95 -7.23 37.58 0.44
C ASP A 95 -8.48 37.83 -0.44
N ARG A 96 -9.55 37.06 -0.24
CA ARG A 96 -10.73 37.10 -1.13
C ARG A 96 -11.86 37.96 -0.63
N THR A 97 -12.48 38.64 -1.59
CA THR A 97 -13.73 39.36 -1.43
C THR A 97 -14.85 38.39 -0.99
N PRO A 98 -15.82 38.88 -0.20
CA PRO A 98 -16.97 38.07 0.21
C PRO A 98 -17.79 37.56 -0.99
N GLU A 99 -17.80 38.29 -2.11
CA GLU A 99 -18.49 37.92 -3.34
C GLU A 99 -17.90 36.64 -3.97
N ASP A 100 -16.56 36.53 -4.02
CA ASP A 100 -15.89 35.35 -4.57
C ASP A 100 -16.12 34.11 -3.71
N LYS A 101 -16.08 34.26 -2.38
CA LYS A 101 -16.41 33.18 -1.44
C LYS A 101 -17.83 32.66 -1.68
N GLN A 102 -18.79 33.57 -1.82
CA GLN A 102 -20.18 33.22 -2.07
C GLN A 102 -20.38 32.55 -3.43
N ARG A 103 -19.68 33.03 -4.47
CA ARG A 103 -19.71 32.44 -5.82
C ARG A 103 -19.20 31.00 -5.79
N TRP A 104 -18.10 30.74 -5.11
CA TRP A 104 -17.50 29.41 -5.01
C TRP A 104 -18.34 28.45 -4.20
N TRP A 105 -18.89 28.93 -3.09
CA TRP A 105 -19.84 28.17 -2.27
C TRP A 105 -21.04 27.68 -3.10
N LYS A 106 -21.67 28.59 -3.86
CA LYS A 106 -22.80 28.24 -4.75
C LYS A 106 -22.39 27.24 -5.84
N ARG A 107 -21.21 27.37 -6.42
CA ARG A 107 -20.69 26.42 -7.42
C ARG A 107 -20.45 25.03 -6.82
N GLY A 108 -19.90 24.97 -5.61
CA GLY A 108 -19.70 23.71 -4.87
C GLY A 108 -21.02 23.00 -4.57
N LEU A 109 -22.01 23.73 -4.05
CA LEU A 109 -23.35 23.19 -3.81
C LEU A 109 -24.03 22.70 -5.10
N LYS A 110 -23.88 23.43 -6.21
CA LYS A 110 -24.41 22.98 -7.50
C LYS A 110 -23.75 21.66 -7.96
N ALA A 111 -22.43 21.53 -7.83
CA ALA A 111 -21.73 20.30 -8.16
C ALA A 111 -22.16 19.13 -7.26
N ILE A 112 -22.44 19.40 -5.99
CA ILE A 112 -23.02 18.44 -5.05
C ILE A 112 -24.42 17.99 -5.51
N SER A 113 -25.31 18.93 -5.82
CA SER A 113 -26.68 18.61 -6.26
C SER A 113 -26.71 17.82 -7.57
N GLU A 114 -25.71 18.00 -8.43
CA GLU A 114 -25.57 17.27 -9.69
C GLU A 114 -24.90 15.88 -9.51
N GLY A 115 -24.55 15.49 -8.27
CA GLY A 115 -23.90 14.22 -7.99
C GLY A 115 -22.45 14.12 -8.50
N LYS A 116 -21.80 15.26 -8.77
CA LYS A 116 -20.45 15.32 -9.35
C LYS A 116 -19.33 15.37 -8.29
N LEU A 117 -19.63 15.05 -7.03
CA LEU A 117 -18.67 15.06 -5.93
C LEU A 117 -18.42 13.63 -5.43
N ALA A 118 -17.15 13.24 -5.39
CA ALA A 118 -16.69 12.01 -4.73
C ALA A 118 -15.59 12.36 -3.71
N ILE A 119 -15.55 11.63 -2.59
CA ILE A 119 -14.57 11.84 -1.52
C ILE A 119 -13.76 10.55 -1.37
N VAL A 120 -12.44 10.66 -1.46
CA VAL A 120 -11.51 9.55 -1.22
C VAL A 120 -10.89 9.72 0.16
N LEU A 121 -11.26 8.86 1.09
CA LEU A 121 -10.68 8.84 2.44
C LEU A 121 -9.49 7.87 2.47
N LEU A 122 -8.29 8.41 2.65
CA LEU A 122 -7.08 7.62 2.83
C LEU A 122 -6.93 7.19 4.29
N ALA A 123 -7.45 6.01 4.65
CA ALA A 123 -7.39 5.46 6.01
C ALA A 123 -6.39 4.29 6.18
N GLY A 124 -5.60 3.97 5.16
CA GLY A 124 -4.73 2.79 5.10
C GLY A 124 -3.35 2.93 5.76
N GLY A 125 -3.24 3.60 6.90
CA GLY A 125 -1.95 3.83 7.57
C GLY A 125 -1.67 2.88 8.74
N GLN A 126 -0.62 2.05 8.66
CA GLN A 126 -0.04 1.31 9.81
C GLN A 126 0.57 2.25 10.87
N ALA A 127 0.78 3.52 10.52
CA ALA A 127 1.46 4.50 11.38
C ALA A 127 0.57 5.09 12.50
N LEU A 128 -0.76 4.91 12.47
CA LEU A 128 -1.60 5.44 13.55
C LEU A 128 -1.43 4.64 14.86
N GLY A 129 -0.98 3.38 14.78
CA GLY A 129 -0.69 2.53 15.96
C GLY A 129 0.77 2.56 16.43
N PHE A 130 1.75 2.59 15.51
CA PHE A 130 3.17 2.45 15.86
C PHE A 130 3.77 3.67 16.59
N ARG A 131 3.20 4.87 16.41
CA ARG A 131 3.67 6.09 17.10
C ARG A 131 3.04 6.31 18.48
N LEU A 132 1.98 5.57 18.80
CA LEU A 132 1.22 5.71 20.05
C LEU A 132 1.31 4.46 20.96
N GLY A 133 2.17 3.49 20.63
CA GLY A 133 2.41 2.31 21.47
C GLY A 133 1.23 1.34 21.54
N SER A 134 0.24 1.51 20.67
CA SER A 134 -0.95 0.67 20.65
C SER A 134 -0.83 -0.38 19.55
N HIS A 135 -0.76 -1.65 19.96
CA HIS A 135 -0.85 -2.81 19.06
C HIS A 135 -2.26 -2.90 18.47
N PHE A 136 -2.59 -2.05 17.50
CA PHE A 136 -3.81 -2.15 16.72
C PHE A 136 -3.51 -2.78 15.37
N SER A 137 -3.20 -4.08 15.39
CA SER A 137 -3.41 -4.93 14.23
C SER A 137 -4.93 -5.02 14.02
N ASN A 138 -5.42 -4.28 13.03
CA ASN A 138 -6.82 -3.95 12.75
C ASN A 138 -7.36 -2.79 13.59
N PHE A 139 -7.34 -1.62 12.95
CA PHE A 139 -8.17 -0.44 13.21
C PHE A 139 -9.58 -0.88 13.63
N LYS A 140 -9.91 -0.82 14.93
CA LYS A 140 -11.23 -1.23 15.43
C LYS A 140 -12.28 -0.29 14.85
N LEU A 141 -13.29 -0.85 14.19
CA LEU A 141 -14.46 -0.18 13.61
C LEU A 141 -15.16 0.81 14.57
N ASN A 142 -14.96 0.69 15.88
CA ASN A 142 -15.59 1.54 16.88
C ASN A 142 -15.05 2.98 16.90
N GLU A 143 -13.73 3.17 16.77
CA GLU A 143 -13.14 4.51 16.64
C GLU A 143 -13.43 5.11 15.25
N PHE A 144 -13.58 4.25 14.24
CA PHE A 144 -14.04 4.68 12.90
C PHE A 144 -15.49 5.16 12.91
N CYS A 145 -16.37 4.63 13.77
CA CYS A 145 -17.74 5.13 13.91
C CYS A 145 -17.79 6.54 14.50
N GLU A 146 -16.96 6.84 15.50
CA GLU A 146 -16.88 8.20 16.07
C GLU A 146 -16.25 9.20 15.08
N TYR A 147 -15.14 8.84 14.43
CA TYR A 147 -14.53 9.69 13.40
C TYR A 147 -15.38 9.81 12.13
N ARG A 148 -16.08 8.76 11.69
CA ARG A 148 -17.10 8.86 10.63
C ARG A 148 -18.23 9.75 11.06
N SER A 149 -18.73 9.63 12.29
CA SER A 149 -19.79 10.52 12.76
C SER A 149 -19.34 11.97 12.71
N TRP A 150 -18.11 12.26 13.14
CA TRP A 150 -17.60 13.63 13.15
C TRP A 150 -17.27 14.20 11.76
N LEU A 151 -16.68 13.40 10.86
CA LEU A 151 -16.35 13.83 9.49
C LEU A 151 -17.56 13.77 8.54
N LEU A 152 -18.36 12.71 8.62
CA LEU A 152 -19.48 12.49 7.72
C LEU A 152 -20.75 13.20 8.17
N SER A 153 -20.96 13.53 9.45
CA SER A 153 -22.19 14.25 9.84
C SER A 153 -22.28 15.64 9.21
N PRO A 154 -21.24 16.50 9.23
CA PRO A 154 -21.28 17.80 8.54
C PRO A 154 -21.41 17.65 7.02
N LEU A 155 -20.76 16.63 6.44
CA LEU A 155 -20.87 16.31 5.02
C LEU A 155 -22.29 15.88 4.65
N MET A 156 -22.89 14.95 5.39
CA MET A 156 -24.27 14.50 5.18
C MET A 156 -25.28 15.63 5.37
N VAL A 157 -25.09 16.49 6.37
CA VAL A 157 -25.93 17.70 6.55
C VAL A 157 -25.82 18.64 5.34
N THR A 158 -24.63 18.79 4.76
CA THR A 158 -24.41 19.65 3.58
C THR A 158 -25.00 19.02 2.32
N LEU A 159 -24.80 17.72 2.12
CA LEU A 159 -25.39 16.96 1.00
C LEU A 159 -26.92 16.97 1.07
N ARG A 160 -27.52 16.84 2.27
CA ARG A 160 -28.98 16.87 2.49
C ARG A 160 -29.58 18.26 2.23
N LYS A 161 -28.93 19.32 2.72
CA LYS A 161 -29.33 20.71 2.40
C LYS A 161 -29.25 21.03 0.90
N SER A 162 -28.34 20.38 0.17
CA SER A 162 -28.18 20.59 -1.27
C SER A 162 -29.15 19.78 -2.14
N THR A 163 -29.77 18.73 -1.61
CA THR A 163 -30.65 17.81 -2.36
C THR A 163 -32.15 18.06 -2.13
N GLY A 164 -32.52 19.03 -1.29
CA GLY A 164 -33.89 19.56 -1.25
C GLY A 164 -34.98 18.52 -1.02
N THR A 165 -34.74 17.57 -0.11
CA THR A 165 -35.78 16.70 0.48
C THR A 165 -35.76 16.80 1.99
#